data_AF-A0A7W0U6U2-F1
#
_entry.id   AF-A0A7W0U6U2-F1
#
_cell.length_a   1.000
_cell.length_b   1.000
_cell.length_c   1.000
_cell.angle_alpha   90.00
_cell.angle_beta   90.00
_cell.angle_gamma   90.00
#
_symmetry.space_group_name_H-M   'P 1'
#
loop_
_entity.id
_entity.type
_entity.pdbx_description
1 polymer ?
#
loop_
_entity_poly.entity_id
_entity_poly.type
_entity_poly.pdbx_seq_one_letter_code
_entity_poly.pdbx_strand_id
1 'polypeptide(L)'
;MSSDASFALIRPAQPEDEQETVALLLASGGKVYPRFAGSSEAARSILTTAYRRPGTTASAEIVTVAELDGRVAGALAAFPVAEGARRARRYLLLSLTRL
;
A
#
# COMPACT_ATOMS: atom_id res chain seq x y z
N MET A 1 33.26 18.65 -0.92
CA MET A 1 32.30 17.71 -0.32
C MET A 1 31.00 18.46 -0.09
N SER A 2 30.15 18.56 -1.12
CA SER A 2 28.81 19.15 -0.96
C SER A 2 27.90 18.07 -0.40
N SER A 3 27.33 18.33 0.78
CA SER A 3 26.26 17.53 1.35
C SER A 3 25.00 17.79 0.52
N ASP A 4 24.77 16.97 -0.50
CA ASP A 4 23.51 16.95 -1.24
C ASP A 4 22.48 16.21 -0.36
N ALA A 5 21.89 16.95 0.58
CA ALA A 5 20.83 16.40 1.41
C ALA A 5 19.57 16.33 0.57
N SER A 6 19.31 15.19 -0.05
CA SER A 6 18.03 14.94 -0.72
C SER A 6 16.92 14.89 0.33
N PHE A 7 16.03 15.87 0.33
CA PHE A 7 14.88 15.92 1.22
C PHE A 7 13.70 15.22 0.58
N ALA A 8 13.07 14.29 1.31
CA ALA A 8 11.86 13.65 0.86
C ALA A 8 10.63 14.55 1.11
N LEU A 9 9.76 14.70 0.11
CA LEU A 9 8.46 15.33 0.28
C LEU A 9 7.47 14.30 0.84
N ILE A 10 6.93 14.58 2.02
CA ILE A 10 5.90 13.75 2.64
C ILE A 10 4.52 14.28 2.25
N ARG A 11 3.70 13.46 1.59
CA ARG A 11 2.37 13.86 1.11
C ARG A 11 1.37 12.70 1.08
N PRO A 12 0.05 12.96 1.06
CA PRO A 12 -0.93 11.93 0.77
C PRO A 12 -0.67 11.28 -0.60
N ALA A 13 -0.93 9.98 -0.69
CA ALA A 13 -0.81 9.25 -1.94
C ALA A 13 -1.86 9.73 -2.97
N GLN A 14 -1.43 9.82 -4.23
CA GLN A 14 -2.25 10.16 -5.38
C GLN A 14 -2.49 8.93 -6.27
N PRO A 15 -3.46 8.97 -7.19
CA PRO A 15 -3.74 7.84 -8.10
C PRO A 15 -2.53 7.37 -8.91
N GLU A 16 -1.67 8.29 -9.35
CA GLU A 16 -0.45 8.02 -10.11
C GLU A 16 0.63 7.26 -9.32
N ASP A 17 0.60 7.32 -7.99
CA ASP A 17 1.58 6.66 -7.11
C ASP A 17 1.32 5.14 -6.97
N GLU A 18 0.20 4.65 -7.51
CA GLU A 18 -0.31 3.30 -7.25
C GLU A 18 0.75 2.21 -7.45
N GLN A 19 1.44 2.23 -8.57
CA GLN A 19 2.37 1.16 -8.93
C GLN A 19 3.52 1.06 -7.92
N GLU A 20 4.13 2.19 -7.56
CA GLU A 20 5.27 2.25 -6.63
C GLU A 20 4.80 1.98 -5.19
N THR A 21 3.65 2.53 -4.80
CA THR A 21 3.07 2.34 -3.47
C THR A 21 2.65 0.90 -3.22
N VAL A 22 1.98 0.26 -4.18
CA VAL A 22 1.58 -1.16 -4.08
C VAL A 22 2.81 -2.05 -3.99
N ALA A 23 3.90 -1.74 -4.70
CA ALA A 23 5.14 -2.48 -4.61
C ALA A 23 5.76 -2.39 -3.20
N LEU A 24 5.80 -1.19 -2.62
CA LEU A 24 6.31 -0.97 -1.25
C LEU A 24 5.45 -1.66 -0.19
N LEU A 25 4.13 -1.56 -0.29
CA LEU A 25 3.20 -2.24 0.63
C LEU A 25 3.29 -3.77 0.52
N LEU A 26 3.45 -4.30 -0.70
CA LEU A 26 3.67 -5.74 -0.89
C LEU A 26 4.99 -6.18 -0.24
N ALA A 27 6.05 -5.40 -0.43
CA ALA A 27 7.36 -5.67 0.14
C ALA A 27 7.35 -5.61 1.68
N SER A 28 6.57 -4.71 2.30
CA SER A 28 6.50 -4.59 3.76
C SER A 28 5.91 -5.82 4.45
N GLY A 29 5.05 -6.58 3.77
CA GLY A 29 4.52 -7.85 4.28
C GLY A 29 5.37 -9.07 3.96
N GLY A 30 6.47 -8.91 3.21
CA GLY A 30 7.36 -9.98 2.79
C GLY A 30 6.62 -11.18 2.19
N LYS A 31 6.88 -12.38 2.74
CA LYS A 31 6.28 -13.64 2.26
C LYS A 31 4.83 -13.87 2.73
N VAL A 32 4.27 -13.01 3.59
CA VAL A 32 2.91 -13.21 4.12
C VAL A 32 1.87 -13.07 3.03
N TYR A 33 1.95 -12.02 2.21
CA TYR A 33 0.95 -11.79 1.15
C TYR A 33 0.94 -12.88 0.08
N PRO A 34 2.08 -13.32 -0.50
CA PRO A 34 2.07 -14.42 -1.47
C PRO A 34 1.57 -15.75 -0.88
N ARG A 35 1.86 -16.04 0.39
CA ARG A 35 1.35 -17.25 1.07
C ARG A 35 -0.17 -17.19 1.24
N PHE A 36 -0.70 -16.03 1.62
CA PHE A 36 -2.13 -15.81 1.75
C PHE A 36 -2.86 -15.85 0.40
N ALA A 37 -2.27 -15.27 -0.65
CA ALA A 37 -2.89 -15.15 -1.97
C ALA A 37 -2.61 -16.33 -2.91
N GLY A 38 -1.72 -17.26 -2.55
CA GLY A 38 -1.30 -18.39 -3.37
C GLY A 38 -0.18 -18.09 -4.38
N SER A 39 0.05 -16.81 -4.74
CA SER A 39 1.20 -16.39 -5.56
C SER A 39 1.54 -14.90 -5.36
N SER A 40 2.71 -14.48 -5.84
CA SER A 40 3.12 -13.07 -5.82
C SER A 40 2.26 -12.21 -6.74
N GLU A 41 1.87 -12.74 -7.89
CA GLU A 41 1.00 -12.09 -8.87
C GLU A 41 -0.41 -11.90 -8.31
N ALA A 42 -0.96 -12.93 -7.66
CA ALA A 42 -2.25 -12.87 -6.99
C ALA A 42 -2.22 -11.84 -5.84
N ALA A 43 -1.17 -11.86 -5.02
CA ALA A 43 -0.98 -10.89 -3.95
C ALA A 43 -0.94 -9.45 -4.47
N ARG A 44 -0.15 -9.18 -5.52
CA ARG A 44 -0.10 -7.86 -6.17
C ARG A 44 -1.47 -7.46 -6.71
N SER A 45 -2.19 -8.37 -7.36
CA SER A 45 -3.51 -8.10 -7.95
C SER A 45 -4.56 -7.75 -6.89
N ILE A 46 -4.59 -8.49 -5.77
CA ILE A 46 -5.47 -8.20 -4.63
C ILE A 46 -5.11 -6.85 -4.02
N LEU A 47 -3.81 -6.59 -3.77
CA LEU A 47 -3.35 -5.36 -3.14
C LEU A 47 -3.62 -4.12 -4.01
N THR A 48 -3.41 -4.22 -5.33
CA THR A 48 -3.78 -3.17 -6.30
C THR A 48 -5.27 -2.85 -6.22
N THR A 49 -6.11 -3.88 -6.13
CA THR A 49 -7.57 -3.69 -6.02
C THR A 49 -7.96 -3.08 -4.68
N ALA A 50 -7.31 -3.50 -3.59
CA ALA A 50 -7.53 -2.94 -2.26
C ALA A 50 -7.07 -1.48 -2.17
N TYR A 51 -5.97 -1.13 -2.85
CA TYR A 51 -5.45 0.24 -2.92
C TYR A 51 -6.44 1.22 -3.54
N ARG A 52 -7.07 0.81 -4.65
CA ARG A 52 -8.08 1.61 -5.36
C ARG A 52 -9.42 1.71 -4.62
N ARG A 53 -9.71 0.83 -3.66
CA ARG A 53 -11.02 0.79 -2.99
C ARG A 53 -10.97 1.46 -1.60
N PRO A 54 -11.83 2.45 -1.32
CA PRO A 54 -11.89 3.10 -0.02
C PRO A 54 -12.18 2.16 1.15
N GLY A 55 -11.61 2.47 2.31
CA GLY A 55 -11.87 1.79 3.57
C GLY A 55 -11.24 0.40 3.70
N THR A 56 -10.22 0.05 2.90
CA THR A 56 -9.42 -1.16 3.15
C THR A 56 -8.22 -0.84 4.06
N THR A 57 -7.46 -1.86 4.43
CA THR A 57 -6.20 -1.71 5.18
C THR A 57 -5.04 -1.23 4.31
N ALA A 58 -5.26 -1.08 3.00
CA ALA A 58 -4.23 -0.69 2.04
C ALA A 58 -4.72 0.41 1.09
N SER A 59 -5.87 1.04 1.35
CA SER A 59 -6.50 2.00 0.45
C SER A 59 -5.73 3.33 0.41
N ALA A 60 -5.65 3.96 -0.76
CA ALA A 60 -4.92 5.22 -0.94
C ALA A 60 -5.28 6.33 0.08
N GLU A 61 -6.56 6.39 0.53
CA GLU A 61 -7.05 7.36 1.54
C GLU A 61 -6.32 7.33 2.89
N ILE A 62 -5.62 6.25 3.22
CA ILE A 62 -4.87 6.09 4.47
C ILE A 62 -3.36 5.99 4.23
N VAL A 63 -2.91 6.21 2.98
CA VAL A 63 -1.51 6.11 2.61
C VAL A 63 -0.89 7.49 2.50
N THR A 64 0.21 7.67 3.22
CA THR A 64 1.14 8.79 3.05
C THR A 64 2.39 8.26 2.37
N VAL A 65 2.89 8.97 1.36
CA VAL A 65 4.10 8.63 0.63
C VAL A 65 5.24 9.58 0.97
N ALA A 66 6.46 9.06 0.88
CA ALA A 66 7.68 9.86 0.85
C ALA A 66 8.19 9.88 -0.60
N GLU A 67 8.17 11.05 -1.22
CA GLU A 67 8.65 11.28 -2.58
C GLU A 67 10.09 11.80 -2.56
N LEU A 68 10.95 11.19 -3.37
CA LEU A 68 12.34 11.57 -3.59
C LEU A 68 12.56 11.67 -5.10
N ASP A 69 13.01 12.82 -5.58
CA ASP A 69 13.30 13.08 -7.00
C ASP A 69 12.16 12.66 -7.95
N GLY A 70 10.91 12.97 -7.58
CA GLY A 70 9.72 12.65 -8.37
C GLY A 70 9.29 11.19 -8.33
N ARG A 71 9.84 10.37 -7.42
CA ARG A 71 9.47 8.96 -7.25
C ARG A 71 9.08 8.66 -5.82
N VAL A 72 8.14 7.75 -5.65
CA VAL A 72 7.75 7.25 -4.33
C VAL A 72 8.84 6.31 -3.81
N ALA A 73 9.57 6.79 -2.79
CA ALA A 73 10.64 6.06 -2.11
C ALA A 73 10.15 5.37 -0.81
N GLY A 74 8.99 5.76 -0.29
CA GLY A 74 8.42 5.19 0.93
C GLY A 74 6.90 5.32 0.97
N ALA A 75 6.25 4.40 1.68
CA ALA A 75 4.81 4.40 1.89
C ALA A 75 4.47 4.00 3.33
N LEU A 76 3.52 4.71 3.93
CA LEU A 76 2.97 4.44 5.25
C LEU A 76 1.45 4.36 5.14
N ALA A 77 0.89 3.18 5.41
CA ALA A 77 -0.54 3.02 5.61
C ALA A 77 -0.85 3.11 7.11
N ALA A 78 -1.66 4.08 7.53
CA ALA A 78 -1.99 4.30 8.93
C ALA A 78 -3.46 4.68 9.13
N PHE A 79 -4.08 4.12 10.18
CA PHE A 79 -5.48 4.39 10.54
C PHE A 79 -5.69 4.13 12.04
N PRO A 80 -6.72 4.72 12.67
CA PRO A 80 -7.06 4.44 14.05
C PRO A 80 -7.36 2.96 14.28
N VAL A 81 -6.84 2.37 15.37
CA VAL A 81 -7.00 0.94 15.67
C VAL A 81 -8.47 0.50 15.72
N ALA A 82 -9.38 1.39 16.15
CA ALA A 82 -10.83 1.16 16.17
C ALA A 82 -11.42 0.82 14.78
N GLU A 83 -10.76 1.23 13.70
CA GLU A 83 -11.21 0.93 12.34
C GLU A 83 -10.67 -0.40 11.80
N GLY A 84 -9.74 -1.04 12.50
CA GLY A 84 -8.98 -2.18 12.00
C GLY A 84 -9.84 -3.36 11.57
N ALA A 85 -10.79 -3.79 12.41
CA ALA A 85 -11.69 -4.90 12.08
C ALA A 85 -12.54 -4.60 10.84
N ARG A 86 -13.07 -3.38 10.74
CA ARG A 86 -13.88 -2.93 9.59
C ARG A 86 -13.07 -2.93 8.30
N ARG A 87 -11.85 -2.38 8.34
CA ARG A 87 -10.95 -2.27 7.18
C ARG A 87 -10.44 -3.64 6.74
N ALA A 88 -10.03 -4.48 7.69
CA ALA A 88 -9.57 -5.85 7.42
C ALA A 88 -10.67 -6.70 6.78
N ARG A 89 -11.92 -6.60 7.29
CA ARG A 89 -13.06 -7.30 6.67
C ARG A 89 -13.26 -6.88 5.21
N ARG A 90 -13.14 -5.59 4.88
CA ARG A 90 -13.26 -5.11 3.50
C ARG A 90 -12.13 -5.64 2.61
N TYR A 91 -10.90 -5.69 3.10
CA TYR A 91 -9.78 -6.30 2.38
C TYR A 91 -10.03 -7.80 2.13
N LEU A 92 -10.45 -8.54 3.17
CA LEU A 92 -10.71 -9.98 3.08
C LEU A 92 -11.81 -10.31 2.07
N LEU A 93 -12.89 -9.53 2.03
CA LEU A 93 -13.96 -9.73 1.04
C LEU A 93 -13.45 -9.58 -0.40
N LEU A 94 -12.48 -8.72 -0.67
CA LEU A 94 -11.87 -8.60 -2.00
C LEU A 94 -11.01 -9.82 -2.35
N SER A 95 -10.26 -10.36 -1.39
CA SER A 95 -9.49 -11.58 -1.62
C SER A 95 -10.36 -12.81 -1.84
N LEU A 96 -11.49 -12.92 -1.13
CA LEU A 96 -12.41 -14.06 -1.26
C LEU A 96 -13.14 -14.09 -2.61
N THR A 97 -13.39 -12.94 -3.23
CA THR A 97 -14.00 -12.89 -4.58
C THR A 97 -13.06 -13.33 -5.71
N ARG A 98 -11.81 -13.68 -5.40
CA ARG A 98 -10.78 -14.06 -6.37
C ARG A 98 -10.10 -15.41 -6.08
N LEU A 99 -10.52 -16.09 -5.01
CA LEU A 99 -10.20 -17.49 -4.71
C LEU A 99 -11.30 -18.38 -5.28
#